data_AF-A0A9W8JRC4-F1
#
_entry.id   AF-A0A9W8JRC4-F1
#
_cell.length_a   1.000
_cell.length_b   1.000
_cell.length_c   1.000
_cell.angle_alpha   90.00
_cell.angle_beta   90.00
_cell.angle_gamma   90.00
#
_symmetry.space_group_name_H-M   'P 1'
#
loop_
_entity.id
_entity.type
_entity.pdbx_description
1 polymer ?
#
loop_
_entity_poly.entity_id
_entity_poly.type
_entity_poly.pdbx_seq_one_letter_code
_entity_poly.pdbx_strand_id
1 'polypeptide(L)'
;MTNVILPRLLILFYLFLSLSKALATPTAIYVSVEQEVLSNTGVDRHSAPGCSSAASSLGLTHSVLEPLVTPSADEFCKWLEANKSKRKNICFYSGETAKVPVFLNMPAFSNQFGCDYMGPLLEMAGVEDKVWKTWDESDWTEVSKTLAGIARGEAIVILGKDVKPTSHWRVDEFPILKTLMGTGEVSKITGYRMKLGLSPLDFSKL
;
A
#
# COMPACT_ATOMS: atom_id res chain seq x y z
N MET A 1 -51.17 33.55 13.69
CA MET A 1 -50.02 33.25 14.58
C MET A 1 -49.24 32.12 13.94
N THR A 2 -48.15 32.44 13.24
CA THR A 2 -47.28 31.46 12.58
C THR A 2 -46.45 30.73 13.64
N ASN A 3 -46.47 29.39 13.60
CA ASN A 3 -45.74 28.54 14.53
C ASN A 3 -44.22 28.67 14.34
N VAL A 4 -43.60 29.64 15.01
CA VAL A 4 -42.14 29.89 15.00
C VAL A 4 -41.34 28.80 15.75
N ILE A 5 -42.03 27.80 16.31
CA ILE A 5 -41.42 26.76 17.16
C ILE A 5 -40.66 25.71 16.32
N LEU A 6 -41.19 25.35 15.14
CA LEU A 6 -40.63 24.28 14.31
C LEU A 6 -39.21 24.58 13.76
N PRO A 7 -38.92 25.77 13.19
CA PRO A 7 -37.57 26.06 12.68
C PRO A 7 -36.51 26.10 13.79
N ARG A 8 -36.87 26.49 15.02
CA ARG A 8 -35.94 26.52 16.16
C ARG A 8 -35.57 25.10 16.63
N LEU A 9 -36.52 24.17 16.59
CA LEU A 9 -36.28 22.75 16.91
C LEU A 9 -35.35 22.07 15.91
N LEU A 10 -35.50 22.37 14.61
CA LEU A 10 -34.62 21.82 13.57
C LEU A 10 -33.18 22.30 13.71
N ILE A 11 -32.96 23.57 14.07
CA ILE A 11 -31.61 24.12 14.31
C ILE A 11 -30.94 23.44 15.51
N LEU A 12 -31.68 23.24 16.61
CA LEU A 12 -31.17 22.54 17.80
C LEU A 12 -30.84 21.08 17.51
N PHE A 13 -31.70 20.39 16.74
CA PHE A 13 -31.45 19.00 16.35
C PHE A 13 -30.21 18.88 15.45
N TYR A 14 -30.03 19.82 14.52
CA TYR A 14 -28.84 19.84 13.66
C TYR A 14 -27.56 20.11 14.45
N LEU A 15 -27.57 21.06 15.39
CA LEU A 15 -26.45 21.32 16.29
C LEU A 15 -26.10 20.10 17.15
N PHE A 16 -27.11 19.39 17.65
CA PHE A 16 -26.90 18.18 18.44
C PHE A 16 -26.21 17.08 17.61
N LEU A 17 -26.69 16.82 16.37
CA LEU A 17 -26.07 15.85 15.47
C LEU A 17 -24.64 16.23 15.06
N SER A 18 -24.35 17.52 14.88
CA SER A 18 -22.98 17.99 14.59
C SER A 18 -22.05 17.77 15.79
N LEU A 19 -22.53 17.98 17.02
CA LEU A 19 -21.72 17.80 18.23
C LEU A 19 -21.43 16.32 18.53
N SER A 20 -22.38 15.42 18.25
CA SER A 20 -22.17 13.98 18.43
C SER A 20 -21.05 13.40 17.56
N LYS A 21 -20.83 13.95 16.36
CA LYS A 21 -19.74 13.51 15.47
C LYS A 21 -18.35 13.92 15.98
N ALA A 22 -18.25 15.01 16.74
CA ALA A 22 -16.97 15.50 17.27
C ALA A 22 -16.46 14.70 18.49
N LEU A 23 -17.35 14.00 19.20
CA LEU A 23 -17.02 13.24 20.41
C LEU A 23 -16.69 11.76 20.14
N ALA A 24 -16.88 11.27 18.91
CA ALA A 24 -16.68 9.87 18.55
C ALA A 24 -15.29 9.58 17.94
N THR A 25 -14.35 10.52 17.95
CA THR A 25 -12.96 10.27 17.52
C THR A 25 -12.19 9.53 18.61
N PRO A 26 -11.82 8.25 18.43
CA PRO A 26 -10.98 7.53 19.37
C PRO A 26 -9.59 8.18 19.39
N THR A 27 -9.17 8.62 20.57
CA THR A 27 -7.80 8.98 20.88
C THR A 27 -6.95 7.72 20.86
N ALA A 28 -6.35 7.42 19.70
CA ALA A 28 -5.31 6.41 19.59
C ALA A 28 -4.04 6.94 20.31
N ILE A 29 -3.88 6.55 21.57
CA ILE A 29 -2.61 6.62 22.29
C ILE A 29 -1.74 5.50 21.70
N TYR A 30 -0.70 5.85 20.95
CA TYR A 30 0.33 4.89 20.55
C TYR A 30 1.55 5.05 21.44
N VAL A 31 1.83 3.96 22.16
CA VAL A 31 2.98 3.76 23.05
C VAL A 31 4.22 3.47 22.21
N SER A 32 5.32 4.10 22.60
CA SER A 32 6.67 3.90 22.06
C SER A 32 7.20 2.50 22.39
N VAL A 33 7.79 1.81 21.41
CA VAL A 33 8.74 0.73 21.66
C VAL A 33 9.97 1.01 20.82
N GLU A 34 11.00 1.52 21.48
CA GLU A 34 12.38 1.45 21.00
C GLU A 34 12.78 -0.03 21.01
N GLN A 35 13.31 -0.52 19.90
CA GLN A 35 14.05 -1.76 19.89
C GLN A 35 15.38 -1.53 19.18
N GLU A 36 16.39 -1.20 20.00
CA GLU A 36 17.78 -1.46 19.67
C GLU A 36 17.99 -2.98 19.56
N VAL A 37 18.47 -3.46 18.41
CA VAL A 37 19.28 -4.68 18.36
C VAL A 37 20.46 -4.42 17.43
N LEU A 38 21.60 -4.11 18.07
CA LEU A 38 22.92 -4.38 17.53
C LEU A 38 23.07 -5.89 17.33
N SER A 39 23.56 -6.34 16.17
CA SER A 39 24.46 -7.49 16.15
C SER A 39 25.34 -7.51 14.92
N ASN A 40 26.64 -7.49 15.21
CA ASN A 40 27.75 -7.75 14.32
C ASN A 40 27.65 -9.14 13.70
N THR A 41 28.15 -9.29 12.48
CA THR A 41 29.16 -10.32 12.18
C THR A 41 29.81 -10.01 10.83
N GLY A 42 31.08 -9.60 10.89
CA GLY A 42 31.96 -9.62 9.73
C GLY A 42 32.34 -11.06 9.39
N VAL A 43 32.40 -11.35 8.10
CA VAL A 43 33.18 -12.48 7.57
C VAL A 43 33.85 -11.99 6.29
N ASP A 44 35.11 -11.59 6.45
CA ASP A 44 36.11 -11.59 5.39
C ASP A 44 36.28 -13.04 4.90
N ARG A 45 36.03 -13.29 3.62
CA ARG A 45 36.52 -14.50 2.94
C ARG A 45 37.10 -14.16 1.58
N HIS A 46 38.42 -14.27 1.53
CA HIS A 46 39.22 -14.28 0.31
C HIS A 46 38.73 -15.37 -0.65
N SER A 47 38.66 -15.04 -1.94
CA SER A 47 38.48 -16.02 -3.02
C SER A 47 39.85 -16.39 -3.58
N ALA A 48 40.21 -17.68 -3.52
CA ALA A 48 41.28 -18.26 -4.33
C ALA A 48 40.68 -18.94 -5.57
N PRO A 49 41.36 -18.89 -6.75
CA PRO A 49 40.93 -19.60 -7.94
C PRO A 49 41.54 -21.01 -7.97
N GLY A 50 40.74 -22.03 -8.27
CA GLY A 50 41.23 -23.39 -8.44
C GLY A 50 40.19 -24.32 -9.06
N CYS A 51 40.48 -24.79 -10.27
CA CYS A 51 39.65 -25.64 -11.11
C CYS A 51 39.52 -27.10 -10.62
N SER A 52 38.51 -27.77 -11.22
CA SER A 52 38.49 -29.20 -11.62
C SER A 52 37.68 -30.18 -10.77
N SER A 53 36.56 -30.58 -11.39
CA SER A 53 36.16 -31.98 -11.65
C SER A 53 35.18 -32.71 -10.72
N ALA A 54 34.23 -33.33 -11.43
CA ALA A 54 33.58 -34.62 -11.21
C ALA A 54 32.29 -34.66 -10.36
N ALA A 55 31.21 -34.85 -11.13
CA ALA A 55 29.93 -35.47 -10.82
C ALA A 55 29.94 -36.51 -9.67
N SER A 56 28.99 -36.38 -8.75
CA SER A 56 28.19 -37.52 -8.26
C SER A 56 27.01 -37.10 -7.37
N SER A 57 25.95 -37.88 -7.52
CA SER A 57 24.75 -38.01 -6.68
C SER A 57 23.66 -36.94 -6.83
N LEU A 58 22.71 -37.27 -7.71
CA LEU A 58 21.31 -36.89 -7.64
C LEU A 58 20.72 -37.36 -6.30
N GLY A 59 20.83 -36.53 -5.27
CA GLY A 59 19.92 -36.55 -4.14
C GLY A 59 18.65 -35.80 -4.54
N LEU A 60 17.64 -36.50 -5.04
CA LEU A 60 16.26 -36.01 -5.12
C LEU A 60 15.72 -35.90 -3.69
N THR A 61 16.25 -34.97 -2.91
CA THR A 61 15.52 -34.42 -1.78
C THR A 61 14.38 -33.63 -2.40
N HIS A 62 13.17 -34.19 -2.36
CA HIS A 62 11.94 -33.42 -2.41
C HIS A 62 11.95 -32.51 -1.17
N SER A 63 12.77 -31.45 -1.21
CA SER A 63 12.55 -30.27 -0.42
C SER A 63 11.23 -29.74 -0.92
N VAL A 64 10.17 -30.09 -0.19
CA VAL A 64 8.89 -29.41 -0.27
C VAL A 64 9.24 -27.95 0.02
N LEU A 65 9.45 -27.19 -1.05
CA LEU A 65 9.51 -25.73 -0.99
C LEU A 65 8.22 -25.34 -0.30
N GLU A 66 8.32 -24.96 0.98
CA GLU A 66 7.20 -24.33 1.65
C GLU A 66 6.70 -23.20 0.74
N PRO A 67 5.37 -23.06 0.60
CA PRO A 67 4.82 -22.02 -0.23
C PRO A 67 5.41 -20.69 0.25
N LEU A 68 6.09 -20.01 -0.66
CA LEU A 68 6.80 -18.74 -0.43
C LEU A 68 5.86 -17.64 0.08
N VAL A 69 4.54 -17.88 0.07
CA VAL A 69 3.47 -16.94 0.34
C VAL A 69 2.40 -17.67 1.17
N THR A 70 1.86 -17.01 2.18
CA THR A 70 0.78 -17.54 3.02
C THR A 70 -0.48 -17.77 2.18
N PRO A 71 -1.34 -18.75 2.55
CA PRO A 71 -2.58 -19.02 1.82
C PRO A 71 -3.46 -17.77 1.65
N SER A 72 -3.50 -16.89 2.65
CA SER A 72 -4.28 -15.65 2.59
C SER A 72 -3.76 -14.64 1.55
N ALA A 73 -2.44 -14.52 1.39
CA ALA A 73 -1.87 -13.64 0.38
C ALA A 73 -2.06 -14.23 -1.03
N ASP A 74 -1.89 -15.54 -1.20
CA ASP A 74 -2.17 -16.25 -2.45
C ASP A 74 -3.65 -16.14 -2.88
N GLU A 75 -4.59 -16.34 -1.95
CA GLU A 75 -6.03 -16.15 -2.19
C GLU A 75 -6.35 -14.72 -2.63
N PHE A 76 -5.72 -13.72 -2.00
CA PHE A 76 -5.87 -12.32 -2.38
C PHE A 76 -5.31 -12.04 -3.78
N CYS A 77 -4.13 -12.55 -4.10
CA CYS A 77 -3.54 -12.43 -5.44
C CYS A 77 -4.44 -13.05 -6.52
N LYS A 78 -4.98 -14.25 -6.27
CA LYS A 78 -5.96 -14.90 -7.16
C LYS A 78 -7.23 -14.06 -7.32
N TRP A 79 -7.71 -13.45 -6.23
CA TRP A 79 -8.87 -12.57 -6.27
C TRP A 79 -8.61 -11.29 -7.10
N LEU A 80 -7.42 -10.68 -6.98
CA LEU A 80 -7.01 -9.52 -7.78
C LEU A 80 -7.02 -9.87 -9.27
N GLU A 81 -6.39 -10.98 -9.66
CA GLU A 81 -6.36 -11.44 -11.05
C GLU A 81 -7.76 -11.75 -11.60
N ALA A 82 -8.62 -12.40 -10.83
CA ALA A 82 -9.99 -12.70 -11.22
C ALA A 82 -10.85 -11.43 -11.40
N ASN A 83 -10.50 -10.33 -10.74
CA ASN A 83 -11.26 -9.08 -10.77
C ASN A 83 -10.58 -7.94 -11.55
N LYS A 84 -9.44 -8.18 -12.21
CA LYS A 84 -8.68 -7.13 -12.92
C LYS A 84 -9.49 -6.32 -13.92
N SER A 85 -10.45 -6.93 -14.61
CA SER A 85 -11.32 -6.24 -15.58
C SER A 85 -12.26 -5.21 -14.94
N LYS A 86 -12.57 -5.37 -13.65
CA LYS A 86 -13.42 -4.46 -12.86
C LYS A 86 -12.62 -3.33 -12.19
N ARG A 87 -11.29 -3.44 -12.15
CA ARG A 87 -10.39 -2.54 -11.39
C ARG A 87 -9.52 -1.74 -12.35
N LYS A 88 -10.09 -0.67 -12.89
CA LYS A 88 -9.43 0.13 -13.93
C LYS A 88 -8.47 1.17 -13.37
N ASN A 89 -8.76 1.74 -12.20
CA ASN A 89 -7.95 2.80 -11.61
C ASN A 89 -7.39 2.33 -10.28
N ILE A 90 -6.09 2.08 -10.21
CA ILE A 90 -5.41 1.65 -8.98
C ILE A 90 -4.47 2.77 -8.53
N CYS A 91 -4.56 3.09 -7.24
CA CYS A 91 -3.67 4.01 -6.55
C CYS A 91 -2.60 3.27 -5.76
N PHE A 92 -1.35 3.56 -6.10
CA PHE A 92 -0.16 3.14 -5.36
C PHE A 92 0.25 4.24 -4.38
N TYR A 93 0.85 3.86 -3.26
CA TYR A 93 1.34 4.82 -2.29
C TYR A 93 2.58 4.32 -1.55
N SER A 94 3.44 5.25 -1.13
CA SER A 94 4.60 4.91 -0.32
C SER A 94 5.18 6.12 0.40
N GLY A 95 5.88 5.86 1.51
CA GLY A 95 6.62 6.86 2.26
C GLY A 95 5.78 7.69 3.21
N GLU A 96 6.37 8.80 3.65
CA GLU A 96 5.82 9.71 4.62
C GLU A 96 6.21 11.16 4.32
N THR A 97 5.44 12.10 4.86
CA THR A 97 5.79 13.53 4.86
C THR A 97 5.73 13.99 6.31
N ALA A 98 6.81 14.57 6.82
CA ALA A 98 6.93 15.01 8.22
C ALA A 98 6.40 13.98 9.24
N LYS A 99 6.84 12.71 9.10
CA LYS A 99 6.45 11.57 9.96
C LYS A 99 4.97 11.16 9.88
N VAL A 100 4.21 11.67 8.92
CA VAL A 100 2.85 11.21 8.63
C VAL A 100 2.93 10.26 7.43
N PRO A 101 2.62 8.96 7.61
CA PRO A 101 2.55 8.01 6.51
C PRO A 101 1.48 8.37 5.48
N VAL A 102 1.74 8.13 4.20
CA VAL A 102 0.75 8.40 3.14
C VAL A 102 -0.51 7.56 3.31
N PHE A 103 -0.39 6.31 3.78
CA PHE A 103 -1.52 5.38 3.87
C PHE A 103 -2.70 5.92 4.71
N LEU A 104 -2.41 6.74 5.73
CA LEU A 104 -3.45 7.35 6.58
C LEU A 104 -4.35 8.33 5.82
N ASN A 105 -3.87 8.88 4.70
CA ASN A 105 -4.59 9.86 3.87
C ASN A 105 -5.20 9.21 2.61
N MET A 106 -4.98 7.91 2.38
CA MET A 106 -5.46 7.22 1.20
C MET A 106 -6.98 7.23 1.01
N PRO A 107 -7.84 7.17 2.05
CA PRO A 107 -9.28 7.36 1.86
C PRO A 107 -9.62 8.68 1.16
N ALA A 108 -8.95 9.78 1.55
CA ALA A 108 -9.18 11.09 0.94
C ALA A 108 -8.65 11.15 -0.49
N PHE A 109 -7.43 10.64 -0.74
CA PHE A 109 -6.85 10.59 -2.08
C PHE A 109 -7.63 9.68 -3.03
N SER A 110 -8.05 8.52 -2.56
CA SER A 110 -8.90 7.58 -3.32
C SER A 110 -10.19 8.24 -3.78
N ASN A 111 -10.87 8.95 -2.87
CA ASN A 111 -12.08 9.72 -3.23
C ASN A 111 -11.78 10.86 -4.21
N GLN A 112 -10.67 11.59 -4.01
CA GLN A 112 -10.28 12.69 -4.89
C GLN A 112 -9.93 12.24 -6.31
N PHE A 113 -9.27 11.09 -6.45
CA PHE A 113 -8.75 10.60 -7.72
C PHE A 113 -9.60 9.49 -8.37
N GLY A 114 -10.61 8.97 -7.67
CA GLY A 114 -11.48 7.92 -8.18
C GLY A 114 -10.74 6.61 -8.48
N CYS A 115 -9.90 6.16 -7.53
CA CYS A 115 -9.06 4.97 -7.66
C CYS A 115 -9.23 4.03 -6.46
N ASP A 116 -9.08 2.73 -6.70
CA ASP A 116 -8.99 1.71 -5.66
C ASP A 116 -7.56 1.65 -5.08
N TYR A 117 -7.42 1.35 -3.79
CA TYR A 117 -6.12 1.12 -3.14
C TYR A 117 -6.19 -0.09 -2.21
N MET A 118 -5.04 -0.52 -1.69
CA MET A 118 -4.89 -1.80 -0.98
C MET A 118 -5.96 -2.07 0.09
N GLY A 119 -6.25 -1.12 0.98
CA GLY A 119 -7.19 -1.32 2.10
C GLY A 119 -8.59 -1.77 1.66
N PRO A 120 -9.33 -0.96 0.89
CA PRO A 120 -10.64 -1.36 0.36
C PRO A 120 -10.60 -2.61 -0.53
N LEU A 121 -9.50 -2.85 -1.25
CA LEU A 121 -9.36 -4.08 -2.05
C LEU A 121 -9.30 -5.32 -1.17
N LEU A 122 -8.55 -5.29 -0.06
CA LEU A 122 -8.52 -6.38 0.92
C LEU A 122 -9.90 -6.62 1.54
N GLU A 123 -10.62 -5.56 1.92
CA GLU A 123 -11.98 -5.64 2.45
C GLU A 123 -12.95 -6.26 1.44
N MET A 124 -12.91 -5.82 0.17
CA MET A 124 -13.72 -6.38 -0.91
C MET A 124 -13.40 -7.83 -1.24
N ALA A 125 -12.18 -8.29 -0.94
CA ALA A 125 -11.76 -9.68 -1.06
C ALA A 125 -12.13 -10.52 0.18
N GLY A 126 -12.64 -9.90 1.26
CA GLY A 126 -12.95 -10.58 2.51
C GLY A 126 -11.71 -10.90 3.36
N VAL A 127 -10.57 -10.26 3.11
CA VAL A 127 -9.34 -10.46 3.88
C VAL A 127 -9.40 -9.59 5.14
N GLU A 128 -9.58 -10.24 6.30
CA GLU A 128 -9.69 -9.52 7.57
C GLU A 128 -8.39 -8.81 7.98
N ASP A 129 -8.55 -7.68 8.68
CA ASP A 129 -7.45 -6.85 9.19
C ASP A 129 -6.40 -7.59 10.01
N LYS A 130 -6.84 -8.56 10.81
CA LYS A 130 -5.95 -9.36 11.65
C LYS A 130 -5.07 -10.33 10.85
N VAL A 131 -5.46 -10.65 9.61
CA VAL A 131 -4.77 -11.61 8.74
C VAL A 131 -3.70 -10.91 7.92
N TRP A 132 -4.05 -9.85 7.19
CA TRP A 132 -3.06 -9.18 6.33
C TRP A 132 -2.00 -8.42 7.14
N LYS A 133 -2.27 -8.07 8.40
CA LYS A 133 -1.26 -7.49 9.31
C LYS A 133 -0.20 -8.49 9.77
N THR A 134 -0.42 -9.79 9.58
CA THR A 134 0.58 -10.84 9.88
C THR A 134 1.39 -11.26 8.65
N TRP A 135 1.11 -10.67 7.49
CA TRP A 135 1.89 -10.91 6.28
C TRP A 135 3.33 -10.47 6.46
N ASP A 136 4.24 -11.33 6.01
CA ASP A 136 5.67 -11.06 6.00
C ASP A 136 6.09 -10.34 4.71
N GLU A 137 7.40 -10.09 4.57
CA GLU A 137 7.94 -9.38 3.41
C GLU A 137 7.65 -10.12 2.10
N SER A 138 7.70 -11.46 2.09
CA SER A 138 7.41 -12.26 0.90
C SER A 138 5.96 -12.15 0.46
N ASP A 139 5.02 -12.18 1.42
CA ASP A 139 3.60 -11.96 1.16
C ASP A 139 3.36 -10.57 0.54
N TRP A 140 3.92 -9.52 1.16
CA TRP A 140 3.77 -8.15 0.66
C TRP A 140 4.41 -7.96 -0.71
N THR A 141 5.58 -8.55 -0.96
CA THR A 141 6.22 -8.53 -2.27
C THR A 141 5.31 -9.15 -3.33
N GLU A 142 4.75 -10.34 -3.10
CA GLU A 142 3.90 -11.01 -4.08
C GLU A 142 2.61 -10.23 -4.34
N VAL A 143 1.98 -9.72 -3.27
CA VAL A 143 0.75 -8.93 -3.37
C VAL A 143 1.00 -7.61 -4.10
N SER A 144 2.08 -6.89 -3.79
CA SER A 144 2.46 -5.65 -4.49
C SER A 144 2.76 -5.90 -5.96
N LYS A 145 3.49 -6.97 -6.29
CA LYS A 145 3.74 -7.35 -7.69
C LYS A 145 2.45 -7.66 -8.43
N THR A 146 1.56 -8.44 -7.81
CA THR A 146 0.25 -8.79 -8.41
C THR A 146 -0.61 -7.55 -8.61
N LEU A 147 -0.69 -6.67 -7.61
CA LEU A 147 -1.45 -5.41 -7.72
C LEU A 147 -0.93 -4.52 -8.86
N ALA A 148 0.39 -4.40 -9.00
CA ALA A 148 1.01 -3.69 -10.12
C ALA A 148 0.74 -4.39 -11.46
N GLY A 149 0.80 -5.73 -11.48
CA GLY A 149 0.57 -6.56 -12.67
C GLY A 149 -0.85 -6.46 -13.25
N ILE A 150 -1.85 -6.19 -12.40
CA ILE A 150 -3.23 -6.02 -12.85
C ILE A 150 -3.60 -4.56 -13.20
N ALA A 151 -2.71 -3.59 -12.98
CA ALA A 151 -2.98 -2.19 -13.29
C ALA A 151 -3.19 -1.96 -14.78
N ARG A 152 -4.19 -1.17 -15.16
CA ARG A 152 -4.52 -0.85 -16.56
C ARG A 152 -4.82 0.64 -16.70
N GLY A 153 -4.65 1.20 -17.89
CA GLY A 153 -4.96 2.60 -18.14
C GLY A 153 -4.06 3.55 -17.34
N GLU A 154 -4.63 4.34 -16.43
CA GLU A 154 -3.86 5.28 -15.62
C GLU A 154 -3.53 4.68 -14.25
N ALA A 155 -2.24 4.56 -13.94
CA ALA A 155 -1.75 4.26 -12.61
C ALA A 155 -1.47 5.56 -11.85
N ILE A 156 -2.14 5.76 -10.72
CA ILE A 156 -1.96 6.95 -9.87
C ILE A 156 -1.03 6.59 -8.73
N VAL A 157 -0.06 7.46 -8.44
CA VAL A 157 0.95 7.21 -7.41
C VAL A 157 1.00 8.39 -6.45
N ILE A 158 0.80 8.13 -5.17
CA ILE A 158 0.90 9.16 -4.12
C ILE A 158 2.10 8.86 -3.22
N LEU A 159 3.10 9.72 -3.27
CA LEU A 159 4.33 9.55 -2.51
C LEU A 159 4.46 10.57 -1.39
N GLY A 160 4.99 10.14 -0.25
CA GLY A 160 5.48 11.04 0.78
C GLY A 160 6.68 11.83 0.27
N LYS A 161 7.14 12.83 1.04
CA LYS A 161 8.42 13.48 0.78
C LYS A 161 9.57 12.47 0.86
N ASP A 162 9.49 11.62 1.87
CA ASP A 162 10.52 10.64 2.23
C ASP A 162 10.03 9.24 1.87
N VAL A 163 10.64 8.64 0.85
CA VAL A 163 10.31 7.29 0.35
C VAL A 163 11.55 6.42 0.46
N LYS A 164 11.44 5.30 1.20
CA LYS A 164 12.56 4.37 1.37
C LYS A 164 12.95 3.74 0.03
N PRO A 165 14.26 3.62 -0.30
CA PRO A 165 14.71 2.94 -1.51
C PRO A 165 14.27 1.48 -1.58
N THR A 166 14.10 0.83 -0.44
CA THR A 166 13.66 -0.57 -0.28
C THR A 166 12.14 -0.75 -0.23
N SER A 167 11.35 0.31 -0.42
CA SER A 167 9.88 0.18 -0.40
C SER A 167 9.38 -0.63 -1.60
N HIS A 168 8.32 -1.41 -1.43
CA HIS A 168 7.67 -2.16 -2.52
C HIS A 168 7.34 -1.28 -3.73
N TRP A 169 6.94 -0.02 -3.51
CA TRP A 169 6.78 0.94 -4.61
C TRP A 169 8.02 1.03 -5.50
N ARG A 170 9.21 1.15 -4.92
CA ARG A 170 10.47 1.33 -5.65
C ARG A 170 10.98 0.02 -6.26
N VAL A 171 10.88 -1.07 -5.51
CA VAL A 171 11.55 -2.34 -5.83
C VAL A 171 10.66 -3.25 -6.68
N ASP A 172 9.36 -3.25 -6.42
CA ASP A 172 8.41 -4.21 -7.01
C ASP A 172 7.44 -3.53 -7.99
N GLU A 173 6.70 -2.52 -7.52
CA GLU A 173 5.54 -1.98 -8.24
C GLU A 173 5.94 -1.10 -9.43
N PHE A 174 6.82 -0.11 -9.22
CA PHE A 174 7.22 0.83 -10.26
C PHE A 174 7.91 0.17 -11.46
N PRO A 175 8.85 -0.80 -11.29
CA PRO A 175 9.42 -1.53 -12.42
C PRO A 175 8.37 -2.27 -13.25
N ILE A 176 7.38 -2.92 -12.60
CA ILE A 176 6.29 -3.61 -13.30
C ILE A 176 5.44 -2.63 -14.09
N LEU A 177 5.04 -1.51 -13.49
CA LEU A 177 4.24 -0.49 -14.17
C LEU A 177 4.97 0.08 -15.40
N LYS A 178 6.30 0.26 -15.34
CA LYS A 178 7.09 0.66 -16.53
C LYS A 178 7.04 -0.38 -17.64
N THR A 179 7.14 -1.66 -17.29
CA THR A 179 7.01 -2.75 -18.27
C THR A 179 5.64 -2.73 -18.93
N LEU A 180 4.57 -2.57 -18.13
CA LEU A 180 3.19 -2.47 -18.64
C LEU A 180 2.93 -1.20 -19.46
N MET A 181 3.66 -0.11 -19.20
CA MET A 181 3.68 1.05 -20.10
C MET A 181 4.28 0.71 -21.46
N GLY A 182 5.35 -0.11 -21.48
CA GLY A 182 5.96 -0.58 -22.72
C GLY A 182 5.04 -1.50 -23.54
N THR A 183 4.14 -2.25 -22.91
CA THR A 183 3.14 -3.11 -23.59
C THR A 183 1.84 -2.37 -23.93
N GLY A 184 1.66 -1.14 -23.45
CA GLY A 184 0.45 -0.34 -23.65
C GLY A 184 -0.72 -0.70 -22.72
N GLU A 185 -0.51 -1.62 -21.77
CA GLU A 185 -1.52 -1.98 -20.77
C GLU A 185 -1.76 -0.83 -19.77
N VAL A 186 -0.70 -0.12 -19.40
CA VAL A 186 -0.74 1.14 -18.65
C VAL A 186 -0.43 2.28 -19.61
N SER A 187 -1.35 3.21 -19.80
CA SER A 187 -1.18 4.35 -20.72
C SER A 187 -0.32 5.46 -20.10
N LYS A 188 -0.39 5.66 -18.79
CA LYS A 188 0.43 6.64 -18.06
C LYS A 188 0.53 6.32 -16.57
N ILE A 189 1.61 6.80 -15.96
CA ILE A 189 1.81 6.83 -14.50
C ILE A 189 1.78 8.30 -14.05
N THR A 190 0.81 8.67 -13.24
CA THR A 190 0.66 10.05 -12.73
C THR A 190 1.08 10.10 -11.26
N GLY A 191 2.15 10.84 -10.98
CA GLY A 191 2.74 10.95 -9.64
C GLY A 191 2.33 12.22 -8.91
N TYR A 192 1.96 12.07 -7.63
CA TYR A 192 1.66 13.14 -6.69
C TYR A 192 2.56 13.05 -5.46
N ARG A 193 2.84 14.20 -4.85
CA ARG A 193 3.57 14.30 -3.57
C ARG A 193 2.64 14.80 -2.48
N MET A 194 2.52 14.05 -1.40
CA MET A 194 1.79 14.46 -0.20
C MET A 194 2.49 15.67 0.45
N LYS A 195 1.75 16.76 0.60
CA LYS A 195 2.16 17.94 1.37
C LYS A 195 1.32 18.01 2.65
N LEU A 196 1.98 18.25 3.77
CA LEU A 196 1.27 18.58 5.02
C LEU A 196 1.11 20.10 5.10
N GLY A 197 -0.15 20.56 5.07
CA GLY A 197 -0.52 21.96 5.24
C GLY A 197 -1.69 22.39 4.36
N LEU A 198 -2.62 23.17 4.94
CA LEU A 198 -3.56 24.02 4.19
C LEU A 198 -2.75 25.07 3.43
N SER A 199 -2.31 24.77 2.22
CA SER A 199 -1.65 25.76 1.36
C SER A 199 -2.11 25.57 -0.08
N PRO A 200 -2.56 26.64 -0.76
CA PRO A 200 -2.98 26.54 -2.16
C PRO A 200 -1.85 26.01 -3.03
N LEU A 201 -2.18 25.13 -3.98
CA LEU A 201 -1.23 24.62 -4.97
C LEU A 201 -0.77 25.75 -5.90
N ASP A 202 0.54 25.99 -5.96
CA ASP A 202 1.19 26.82 -6.97
C ASP A 202 1.67 25.93 -8.13
N PHE A 203 1.03 26.09 -9.29
CA PHE A 203 1.29 25.32 -10.51
C PHE A 203 2.41 25.90 -11.37
N SER A 204 3.06 27.00 -10.96
CA SER A 204 4.11 27.67 -11.75
C SER A 204 5.49 27.00 -11.71
N LYS A 205 5.63 25.87 -11.00
CA LYS A 205 6.90 25.14 -10.81
C LYS A 205 6.89 23.71 -11.34
N LEU A 206 5.92 23.36 -12.19
CA LEU A 206 5.90 22.14 -12.99
C LEU A 206 6.54 22.40 -14.35
#